data_AF-A0A7S3SM98-F1
#
_entry.id   AF-A0A7S3SM98-F1
#
_cell.length_a   1.000
_cell.length_b   1.000
_cell.length_c   1.000
_cell.angle_alpha   90.00
_cell.angle_beta   90.00
_cell.angle_gamma   90.00
#
_symmetry.space_group_name_H-M   'P 1'
#
loop_
_entity.id
_entity.type
_entity.pdbx_description
1 polymer ?
#
loop_
_entity_poly.entity_id
_entity_poly.type
_entity_poly.pdbx_seq_one_letter_code
_entity_poly.pdbx_strand_id
1 'polypeptide(L)'
;NSASFGPAPCVMATPQAIGYAPLSVVQDLGLAAVSILHPASNTPVAASTHSVWNALSEGGNSSGIPLDGPARLSMDITNAQEAMSWPIAGLVYMAMRKHSSGPVSECDGRREAVLFWRWFYTTRIVGRIADRLGYVWLTEHIRLLVLQRFKADVKCNGARVYTRADTIEGGGVEWLPSDLRRL
;
A
#
# COMPACT_ATOMS: atom_id res chain seq x y z
N ASN A 1 -11.17 20.02 16.44
CA ASN A 1 -10.04 19.91 17.39
C ASN A 1 -9.85 18.47 17.83
N SER A 2 -9.05 17.72 17.10
CA SER A 2 -8.55 16.41 17.51
C SER A 2 -7.09 16.37 17.12
N ALA A 3 -6.23 16.88 18.01
CA ALA A 3 -4.80 16.74 17.89
C ALA A 3 -4.48 15.26 18.05
N SER A 4 -4.15 14.60 16.94
CA SER A 4 -3.55 13.28 16.97
C SER A 4 -2.24 13.38 17.77
N PHE A 5 -2.12 12.60 18.85
CA PHE A 5 -0.88 12.46 19.63
C PHE A 5 0.20 11.77 18.78
N GLY A 6 0.80 12.52 17.86
CA GLY A 6 2.01 12.13 17.14
C GLY A 6 3.26 12.76 17.78
N PRO A 7 4.47 12.37 17.37
CA PRO A 7 5.70 13.01 17.80
C PRO A 7 5.84 14.46 17.30
N ALA A 8 5.12 14.84 16.24
CA ALA A 8 5.25 16.15 15.58
C ALA A 8 4.94 17.36 16.50
N PRO A 9 3.83 17.41 17.27
CA PRO A 9 3.61 18.47 18.27
C PRO A 9 4.73 18.61 19.31
N CYS A 10 5.30 17.51 19.78
CA CYS A 10 6.40 17.53 20.75
C CYS A 10 7.68 18.11 20.14
N VAL A 11 7.98 17.77 18.88
CA VAL A 11 9.13 18.32 18.14
C VAL A 11 8.97 19.83 17.93
N MET A 12 7.77 20.31 17.60
CA MET A 12 7.51 21.75 17.46
C MET A 12 7.69 22.52 18.77
N ALA A 13 7.30 21.91 19.89
CA ALA A 13 7.38 22.54 21.21
C ALA A 13 8.80 22.54 21.80
N THR A 14 9.72 21.74 21.26
CA THR A 14 11.06 21.53 21.84
C THR A 14 12.14 21.99 20.86
N PRO A 15 12.84 23.11 21.14
CA PRO A 15 13.94 23.56 20.31
C PRO A 15 14.99 22.46 20.09
N GLN A 16 15.49 22.33 18.86
CA GLN A 16 16.49 21.34 18.45
C GLN A 16 16.05 19.88 18.56
N ALA A 17 14.76 19.59 18.82
CA ALA A 17 14.27 18.22 18.75
C ALA A 17 14.20 17.73 17.30
N ILE A 18 14.49 16.44 17.12
CA ILE A 18 14.38 15.73 15.84
C ILE A 18 13.42 14.56 16.07
N GLY A 19 12.55 14.30 15.10
CA GLY A 19 11.63 13.17 15.13
C GLY A 19 11.37 12.64 13.73
N TYR A 20 10.52 11.61 13.66
CA TYR A 20 10.02 11.06 12.41
C TYR A 20 8.50 11.20 12.36
N ALA A 21 7.96 11.43 11.18
CA ALA A 21 6.53 11.55 10.96
C ALA A 21 6.18 11.12 9.52
N PRO A 22 4.92 10.71 9.26
CA PRO A 22 4.43 10.54 7.90
C PRO A 22 4.60 11.83 7.09
N LEU A 23 4.88 11.71 5.78
CA LEU A 23 5.11 12.86 4.90
C LEU A 23 3.93 13.85 4.91
N SER A 24 2.70 13.36 4.95
CA SER A 24 1.50 14.20 5.08
C SER A 24 1.53 15.08 6.32
N VAL A 25 1.91 14.53 7.48
CA VAL A 25 1.97 15.30 8.73
C VAL A 25 3.01 16.41 8.66
N VAL A 26 4.16 16.13 8.05
CA VAL A 26 5.23 17.12 7.84
C VAL A 26 4.75 18.25 6.94
N GLN A 27 4.05 17.91 5.85
CA GLN A 27 3.49 18.88 4.89
C GLN A 27 2.36 19.71 5.51
N ASP A 28 1.41 19.07 6.19
CA ASP A 28 0.24 19.71 6.81
C ASP A 28 0.63 20.71 7.91
N LEU A 29 1.70 20.40 8.65
CA LEU A 29 2.21 21.25 9.73
C LEU A 29 3.32 22.22 9.28
N GLY A 30 3.73 22.18 8.00
CA GLY A 30 4.79 23.03 7.48
C GLY A 30 6.15 22.83 8.16
N LEU A 31 6.45 21.61 8.60
CA LEU A 31 7.69 21.30 9.30
C LEU A 31 8.88 21.21 8.35
N ALA A 32 10.05 21.65 8.82
CA ALA A 32 11.29 21.41 8.11
C ALA A 32 11.59 19.91 8.05
N ALA A 33 11.93 19.41 6.86
CA ALA A 33 12.33 18.03 6.62
C ALA A 33 13.81 17.96 6.27
N VAL A 34 14.48 16.89 6.71
CA VAL A 34 15.88 16.62 6.36
C VAL A 34 15.96 15.75 5.11
N SER A 35 16.98 15.97 4.29
CA SER A 35 17.39 15.02 3.26
C SER A 35 18.36 14.00 3.86
N ILE A 36 18.26 12.74 3.45
CA ILE A 36 19.12 11.66 3.93
C ILE A 36 20.07 11.25 2.81
N LEU A 37 21.34 11.03 3.14
CA LEU A 37 22.31 10.50 2.17
C LEU A 37 21.93 9.08 1.80
N HIS A 38 21.75 8.84 0.51
CA HIS A 38 21.47 7.53 -0.01
C HIS A 38 22.72 6.63 0.08
N PRO A 39 22.65 5.40 0.64
CA PRO A 39 23.83 4.57 0.89
C PRO A 39 24.63 4.21 -0.37
N ALA A 40 23.95 4.01 -1.50
CA ALA A 40 24.60 3.56 -2.73
C ALA A 40 25.25 4.70 -3.54
N SER A 41 24.71 5.92 -3.43
CA SER A 41 25.08 7.06 -4.30
C SER A 41 25.67 8.25 -3.53
N ASN A 42 25.59 8.25 -2.20
CA ASN A 42 25.95 9.40 -1.35
C ASN A 42 25.25 10.71 -1.75
N THR A 43 24.12 10.62 -2.44
CA THR A 43 23.30 11.77 -2.83
C THR A 43 22.30 12.09 -1.72
N PRO A 44 22.15 13.36 -1.31
CA PRO A 44 21.06 13.75 -0.41
C PRO A 44 19.71 13.57 -1.13
N VAL A 45 18.89 12.65 -0.64
CA VAL A 45 17.54 12.41 -1.15
C VAL A 45 16.55 13.04 -0.18
N ALA A 46 15.58 13.79 -0.68
CA ALA A 46 14.48 14.32 0.11
C ALA A 46 13.28 13.35 0.10
N ALA A 47 12.50 13.33 1.17
CA ALA A 47 11.27 12.53 1.23
C ALA A 47 10.22 13.12 0.29
N SER A 48 9.75 12.30 -0.66
CA SER A 48 8.69 12.67 -1.61
C SER A 48 7.98 11.42 -2.11
N THR A 49 6.80 11.57 -2.72
CA THR A 49 6.13 10.46 -3.38
C THR A 49 6.98 9.88 -4.52
N HIS A 50 7.79 10.70 -5.19
CA HIS A 50 8.70 10.25 -6.24
C HIS A 50 9.87 9.41 -5.70
N SER A 51 10.58 9.88 -4.68
CA SER A 51 11.71 9.13 -4.09
C SER A 51 11.27 7.83 -3.40
N VAL A 52 10.06 7.78 -2.83
CA VAL A 52 9.47 6.53 -2.33
C VAL A 52 9.03 5.62 -3.49
N TRP A 53 8.55 6.17 -4.60
CA TRP A 53 8.19 5.38 -5.78
C TRP A 53 9.41 4.70 -6.40
N ASN A 54 10.57 5.37 -6.45
CA ASN A 54 11.81 4.76 -6.90
C ASN A 54 12.15 3.51 -6.09
N ALA A 55 12.10 3.62 -4.75
CA ALA A 55 12.35 2.50 -3.84
C ALA A 55 11.35 1.34 -4.07
N LEU A 56 10.06 1.66 -4.22
CA LEU A 56 9.01 0.70 -4.51
C LEU A 56 9.19 0.03 -5.88
N SER A 57 9.63 0.79 -6.89
CA SER A 57 9.82 0.29 -8.26
C SER A 57 10.96 -0.73 -8.33
N GLU A 58 12.03 -0.51 -7.56
CA GLU A 58 13.11 -1.49 -7.42
C GLU A 58 12.66 -2.73 -6.66
N GLY A 59 12.03 -2.55 -5.49
CA GLY A 59 11.49 -3.66 -4.70
C GLY A 59 10.48 -4.50 -5.48
N GLY A 60 9.66 -3.85 -6.33
CA GLY A 60 8.68 -4.51 -7.18
C GLY A 60 9.25 -5.18 -8.45
N ASN A 61 10.44 -4.76 -8.91
CA ASN A 61 11.13 -5.32 -10.07
C ASN A 61 12.15 -6.40 -9.68
N SER A 62 12.70 -6.33 -8.47
CA SER A 62 13.46 -7.42 -7.90
C SER A 62 12.52 -8.61 -7.75
N SER A 63 12.91 -9.77 -8.29
CA SER A 63 12.05 -10.96 -8.40
C SER A 63 11.66 -11.60 -7.06
N GLY A 64 11.88 -10.90 -5.95
CA GLY A 64 11.51 -11.28 -4.61
C GLY A 64 10.67 -10.18 -3.98
N ILE A 65 9.35 -10.21 -4.20
CA ILE A 65 8.50 -10.25 -3.01
C ILE A 65 8.96 -11.56 -2.35
N PRO A 66 9.72 -11.54 -1.24
CA PRO A 66 9.89 -12.73 -0.45
C PRO A 66 8.47 -12.97 0.05
N LEU A 67 7.72 -13.79 -0.69
CA LEU A 67 6.56 -14.44 -0.15
C LEU A 67 7.15 -15.21 1.02
N ASP A 68 7.11 -14.62 2.22
CA ASP A 68 7.57 -15.23 3.47
C ASP A 68 6.66 -16.46 3.72
N GLY A 69 6.93 -17.50 2.93
CA GLY A 69 6.02 -18.57 2.59
C GLY A 69 4.74 -18.14 1.84
N PRO A 70 3.87 -19.11 1.52
CA PRO A 70 2.52 -18.90 0.99
C PRO A 70 1.57 -18.19 1.99
N ALA A 71 2.09 -17.51 3.01
CA ALA A 71 1.31 -16.93 4.09
C ALA A 71 1.15 -15.41 3.94
N ARG A 72 2.20 -14.68 3.53
CA ARG A 72 2.29 -13.22 3.62
C ARG A 72 2.74 -12.58 2.30
N LEU A 73 2.29 -11.36 2.07
CA LEU A 73 2.75 -10.49 0.98
C LEU A 73 3.59 -9.37 1.59
N SER A 74 4.75 -9.72 2.14
CA SER A 74 5.74 -8.79 2.68
C SER A 74 6.78 -8.47 1.61
N MET A 75 7.27 -7.24 1.60
CA MET A 75 8.49 -6.87 0.89
C MET A 75 9.26 -5.86 1.72
N ASP A 76 10.57 -5.97 1.67
CA ASP A 76 11.47 -4.94 2.18
C ASP A 76 11.81 -3.98 1.04
N ILE A 77 11.52 -2.70 1.24
CA ILE A 77 11.85 -1.62 0.30
C ILE A 77 12.73 -0.56 0.97
N THR A 78 13.30 -0.89 2.14
CA THR A 78 14.28 -0.03 2.80
C THR A 78 15.62 -0.12 2.08
N ASN A 79 16.37 0.98 2.06
CA ASN A 79 17.70 1.06 1.43
C ASN A 79 17.77 0.43 0.02
N ALA A 80 16.75 0.72 -0.81
CA ALA A 80 16.77 0.42 -2.24
C ALA A 80 18.08 0.95 -2.87
N GLN A 81 18.61 0.32 -3.91
CA GLN A 81 19.89 0.67 -4.53
C GLN A 81 19.78 1.80 -5.56
N GLU A 82 18.58 2.11 -6.06
CA GLU A 82 18.34 3.21 -6.99
C GLU A 82 18.70 4.55 -6.33
N ALA A 83 19.59 5.31 -6.98
CA ALA A 83 20.31 6.43 -6.40
C ALA A 83 19.44 7.58 -5.84
N MET A 84 18.18 7.67 -6.25
CA MET A 84 17.22 8.70 -5.83
C MET A 84 16.11 8.14 -4.93
N SER A 85 16.27 6.90 -4.45
CA SER A 85 15.34 6.24 -3.55
C SER A 85 15.40 6.82 -2.14
N TRP A 86 14.23 6.98 -1.52
CA TRP A 86 14.18 7.32 -0.10
C TRP A 86 14.58 6.10 0.75
N PRO A 87 15.61 6.19 1.61
CA PRO A 87 16.17 5.01 2.29
C PRO A 87 15.25 4.44 3.38
N ILE A 88 14.32 5.25 3.90
CA ILE A 88 13.37 4.86 4.95
C ILE A 88 11.96 4.72 4.34
N ALA A 89 11.84 3.89 3.31
CA ALA A 89 10.54 3.56 2.71
C ALA A 89 9.98 2.25 3.31
N GLY A 90 8.66 2.14 3.36
CA GLY A 90 8.00 0.94 3.87
C GLY A 90 6.56 0.82 3.36
N LEU A 91 6.01 -0.39 3.50
CA LEU A 91 4.62 -0.65 3.14
C LEU A 91 3.68 -0.51 4.34
N VAL A 92 2.49 0.00 4.07
CA VAL A 92 1.36 -0.09 5.00
C VAL A 92 0.62 -1.40 4.71
N TYR A 93 0.53 -2.26 5.72
CA TYR A 93 -0.10 -3.57 5.60
C TYR A 93 -1.51 -3.58 6.17
N MET A 94 -2.37 -4.35 5.52
CA MET A 94 -3.65 -4.78 6.08
C MET A 94 -3.57 -6.26 6.45
N ALA A 95 -4.02 -6.62 7.64
CA ALA A 95 -4.21 -8.01 8.02
C ALA A 95 -5.66 -8.44 7.79
N MET A 96 -5.86 -9.52 7.04
CA MET A 96 -7.16 -10.16 6.86
C MET A 96 -7.08 -11.65 7.20
N ARG A 97 -8.05 -12.12 7.99
CA ARG A 97 -8.15 -13.54 8.34
C ARG A 97 -8.61 -14.35 7.12
N LYS A 98 -7.79 -15.29 6.67
CA LYS A 98 -8.04 -16.15 5.49
C LYS A 98 -9.26 -17.06 5.65
N HIS A 99 -9.44 -17.67 6.83
CA HIS A 99 -10.50 -18.64 7.06
C HIS A 99 -11.36 -18.24 8.26
N SER A 100 -12.67 -18.30 8.09
CA SER A 100 -13.64 -18.27 9.18
C SER A 100 -14.67 -19.37 9.03
N SER A 101 -15.19 -19.76 10.18
CA SER A 101 -16.41 -20.54 10.34
C SER A 101 -17.38 -19.67 11.12
N GLY A 102 -18.56 -19.40 10.56
CA GLY A 102 -19.51 -18.47 11.15
C GLY A 102 -20.88 -18.46 10.45
N PRO A 103 -21.88 -17.80 11.03
CA PRO A 103 -23.19 -17.62 10.42
C PRO A 103 -23.09 -16.85 9.09
N VAL A 104 -24.13 -16.93 8.25
CA VAL A 104 -24.17 -16.33 6.91
C VAL A 104 -23.84 -14.82 6.93
N SER A 105 -24.32 -14.09 7.94
CA SER A 105 -24.05 -12.65 8.11
C SER A 105 -22.56 -12.32 8.24
N GLU A 106 -21.75 -13.20 8.85
CA GLU A 106 -20.30 -13.04 8.92
C GLU A 106 -19.61 -13.35 7.58
N CYS A 107 -20.18 -14.26 6.79
CA CYS A 107 -19.71 -14.54 5.43
C CYS A 107 -20.01 -13.36 4.49
N ASP A 108 -21.17 -12.72 4.62
CA ASP A 108 -21.54 -11.54 3.82
C ASP A 108 -20.63 -10.36 4.13
N GLY A 109 -20.37 -10.06 5.41
CA GLY A 109 -19.43 -9.00 5.79
C GLY A 109 -18.01 -9.23 5.24
N ARG A 110 -17.60 -10.49 5.07
CA ARG A 110 -16.32 -10.84 4.44
C ARG A 110 -16.33 -10.65 2.94
N ARG A 111 -17.44 -10.99 2.29
CA ARG A 111 -17.63 -10.71 0.86
C ARG A 111 -17.52 -9.21 0.61
N GLU A 112 -18.21 -8.40 1.40
CA GLU A 112 -18.15 -6.92 1.30
C GLU A 112 -16.74 -6.38 1.56
N ALA A 113 -16.02 -6.93 2.55
CA ALA A 113 -14.63 -6.55 2.77
C ALA A 113 -13.76 -6.86 1.54
N VAL A 114 -13.87 -8.04 0.94
CA VAL A 114 -13.11 -8.40 -0.27
C VAL A 114 -13.50 -7.50 -1.45
N LEU A 115 -14.78 -7.13 -1.60
CA LEU A 115 -15.23 -6.21 -2.64
C LEU A 115 -14.68 -4.80 -2.45
N PHE A 116 -14.64 -4.30 -1.20
CA PHE A 116 -13.99 -3.04 -0.88
C PHE A 116 -12.51 -3.04 -1.26
N TRP A 117 -11.74 -4.08 -0.90
CA TRP A 117 -10.33 -4.13 -1.27
C TRP A 117 -10.12 -4.29 -2.77
N ARG A 118 -11.03 -4.99 -3.46
CA ARG A 118 -11.03 -5.01 -4.92
C ARG A 118 -11.22 -3.61 -5.48
N TRP A 119 -12.24 -2.86 -5.03
CA TRP A 119 -12.43 -1.47 -5.42
C TRP A 119 -11.19 -0.61 -5.11
N PHE A 120 -10.61 -0.77 -3.93
CA PHE A 120 -9.46 0.00 -3.46
C PHE A 120 -8.25 -0.15 -4.39
N TYR A 121 -7.96 -1.38 -4.80
CA TYR A 121 -6.81 -1.67 -5.67
C TYR A 121 -7.11 -1.43 -7.16
N THR A 122 -8.36 -1.33 -7.61
CA THR A 122 -8.67 -1.10 -9.03
C THR A 122 -9.02 0.34 -9.38
N THR A 123 -9.50 1.14 -8.42
CA THR A 123 -10.05 2.47 -8.71
C THR A 123 -8.97 3.55 -8.73
N ARG A 124 -8.87 4.29 -9.84
CA ARG A 124 -7.86 5.37 -10.03
C ARG A 124 -7.97 6.50 -9.00
N ILE A 125 -9.15 6.73 -8.42
CA ILE A 125 -9.34 7.77 -7.40
C ILE A 125 -8.49 7.50 -6.15
N VAL A 126 -8.28 6.23 -5.79
CA VAL A 126 -7.47 5.84 -4.64
C VAL A 126 -6.02 6.23 -4.84
N GLY A 127 -5.46 6.03 -6.04
CA GLY A 127 -4.11 6.49 -6.36
C GLY A 127 -3.95 8.00 -6.22
N ARG A 128 -4.95 8.79 -6.63
CA ARG A 128 -4.93 10.25 -6.47
C ARG A 128 -5.04 10.69 -5.01
N ILE A 129 -5.85 9.99 -4.21
CA ILE A 129 -5.98 10.26 -2.78
C ILE A 129 -4.67 9.90 -2.06
N ALA A 130 -4.06 8.75 -2.41
CA ALA A 130 -2.78 8.33 -1.84
C ALA A 130 -1.69 9.39 -2.08
N ASP A 131 -1.54 9.87 -3.31
CA ASP A 131 -0.54 10.89 -3.66
C ASP A 131 -0.75 12.20 -2.87
N ARG A 132 -2.00 12.66 -2.74
CA ARG A 132 -2.34 13.83 -1.91
C ARG A 132 -2.00 13.65 -0.43
N LEU A 133 -2.02 12.42 0.07
CA LEU A 133 -1.69 12.08 1.45
C LEU A 133 -0.20 11.72 1.62
N GLY A 134 0.64 11.96 0.61
CA GLY A 134 2.08 11.65 0.66
C GLY A 134 2.40 10.15 0.60
N TYR A 135 1.45 9.32 0.14
CA TYR A 135 1.64 7.89 -0.08
C TYR A 135 1.83 7.56 -1.56
N VAL A 136 2.60 6.50 -1.81
CA VAL A 136 2.76 5.94 -3.16
C VAL A 136 1.75 4.81 -3.35
N TRP A 137 0.99 4.86 -4.43
CA TRP A 137 0.10 3.76 -4.79
C TRP A 137 0.90 2.57 -5.31
N LEU A 138 0.50 1.35 -4.90
CA LEU A 138 1.17 0.13 -5.32
C LEU A 138 1.20 -0.02 -6.85
N THR A 139 2.29 -0.58 -7.37
CA THR A 139 2.41 -0.91 -8.80
C THR A 139 1.29 -1.86 -9.22
N GLU A 140 0.91 -1.82 -10.50
CA GLU A 140 -0.15 -2.70 -11.02
C GLU A 140 0.13 -4.18 -10.74
N HIS A 141 1.38 -4.61 -10.90
CA HIS A 141 1.81 -5.97 -10.63
C HIS A 141 1.49 -6.40 -9.18
N ILE A 142 1.89 -5.59 -8.19
CA ILE A 142 1.65 -5.88 -6.77
C ILE A 142 0.14 -5.87 -6.47
N ARG A 143 -0.61 -4.91 -7.02
CA ARG A 143 -2.07 -4.82 -6.84
C ARG A 143 -2.77 -6.08 -7.34
N LEU A 144 -2.41 -6.55 -8.54
CA LEU A 144 -2.98 -7.77 -9.11
C LEU A 144 -2.65 -9.01 -8.26
N LEU A 145 -1.42 -9.10 -7.75
CA LEU A 145 -1.03 -10.19 -6.85
C LEU A 145 -1.87 -10.20 -5.56
N VAL A 146 -2.06 -9.04 -4.92
CA VAL A 146 -2.91 -8.93 -3.72
C VAL A 146 -4.34 -9.39 -4.01
N LEU A 147 -4.91 -8.97 -5.14
CA LEU A 147 -6.26 -9.38 -5.54
C LEU A 147 -6.38 -10.88 -5.83
N GLN A 148 -5.37 -11.48 -6.46
CA GLN A 148 -5.32 -12.94 -6.66
C GLN A 148 -5.29 -13.68 -5.32
N ARG A 149 -4.55 -13.16 -4.33
CA ARG A 149 -4.45 -13.77 -3.00
C ARG A 149 -5.74 -13.66 -2.22
N PHE A 150 -6.46 -12.53 -2.29
CA PHE A 150 -7.81 -12.45 -1.72
C PHE A 150 -8.76 -13.50 -2.30
N LYS A 151 -8.75 -13.67 -3.63
CA LYS A 151 -9.59 -14.67 -4.32
C LYS A 151 -9.24 -16.12 -3.94
N ALA A 152 -7.95 -16.41 -3.75
CA ALA A 152 -7.48 -17.76 -3.46
C ALA A 152 -7.68 -18.15 -1.99
N ASP A 153 -7.38 -17.23 -1.07
CA ASP A 153 -7.17 -17.55 0.34
C ASP A 153 -8.37 -17.21 1.23
N VAL A 154 -9.19 -16.21 0.87
CA VAL A 154 -10.30 -15.79 1.73
C VAL A 154 -11.50 -16.70 1.52
N LYS A 155 -11.83 -17.45 2.57
CA LYS A 155 -12.91 -18.44 2.60
C LYS A 155 -13.78 -18.27 3.85
N CYS A 156 -15.07 -18.56 3.70
CA CYS A 156 -16.03 -18.67 4.78
C CYS A 156 -16.70 -20.04 4.69
N ASN A 157 -16.75 -20.77 5.80
CA ASN A 157 -17.31 -22.13 5.86
C ASN A 157 -16.72 -23.06 4.78
N GLY A 158 -15.42 -22.91 4.50
CA GLY A 158 -14.69 -23.68 3.47
C GLY A 158 -14.94 -23.22 2.02
N ALA A 159 -15.96 -22.40 1.77
CA ALA A 159 -16.28 -21.85 0.45
C ALA A 159 -15.59 -20.51 0.21
N ARG A 160 -15.36 -20.17 -1.07
CA ARG A 160 -14.86 -18.84 -1.45
C ARG A 160 -15.94 -17.80 -1.19
N VAL A 161 -15.56 -16.67 -0.60
CA VAL A 161 -16.51 -15.57 -0.31
C VAL A 161 -16.83 -14.69 -1.52
N TYR A 162 -16.07 -14.83 -2.59
CA TYR A 162 -16.20 -14.03 -3.81
C TYR A 162 -16.58 -14.91 -4.99
N THR A 163 -17.53 -14.45 -5.81
CA THR A 163 -17.95 -15.09 -7.06
C THR A 163 -17.72 -14.19 -8.27
N ARG A 164 -17.66 -14.80 -9.47
CA ARG A 164 -17.50 -14.08 -10.74
C ARG A 164 -18.65 -13.09 -11.03
N ALA A 165 -19.82 -13.33 -10.45
CA ALA A 165 -21.00 -12.48 -10.62
C ALA A 165 -20.94 -11.18 -9.79
N ASP A 166 -19.97 -11.04 -8.88
CA ASP A 166 -19.91 -9.87 -8.00
C ASP A 166 -19.39 -8.64 -8.76
N THR A 167 -20.31 -7.71 -9.05
CA THR A 167 -20.06 -6.41 -9.66
C THR A 167 -19.62 -5.38 -8.62
N ILE A 168 -18.74 -4.46 -9.02
CA ILE A 168 -18.38 -3.29 -8.20
C ILE A 168 -18.89 -2.06 -8.94
N GLU A 169 -19.93 -1.43 -8.41
CA GLU A 169 -20.38 -0.14 -8.91
C GLU A 169 -19.32 0.93 -8.63
N GLY A 170 -19.00 1.77 -9.63
CA GLY A 170 -18.00 2.83 -9.50
C GLY A 170 -16.52 2.38 -9.45
N GLY A 171 -16.23 1.09 -9.64
CA GLY A 171 -14.86 0.54 -9.55
C GLY A 171 -13.98 0.69 -10.79
N GLY A 172 -14.52 1.19 -11.91
CA GLY A 172 -13.78 1.56 -13.13
C GLY A 172 -12.99 0.45 -13.82
N VAL A 173 -13.09 -0.82 -13.41
CA VAL A 173 -12.38 -1.94 -14.03
C VAL A 173 -13.29 -3.17 -14.08
N GLU A 174 -13.93 -3.35 -15.23
CA GLU A 174 -14.38 -4.66 -15.68
C GLU A 174 -13.13 -5.48 -16.00
N TRP A 175 -13.03 -6.72 -15.51
CA TRP A 175 -11.94 -7.60 -15.89
C TRP A 175 -12.14 -7.99 -17.34
N LEU A 176 -11.61 -7.20 -18.29
CA LEU A 176 -11.51 -7.68 -19.65
C LEU A 176 -10.63 -8.93 -19.64
N PRO A 177 -11.09 -10.06 -20.21
CA PRO A 177 -10.27 -11.25 -20.37
C PRO A 177 -8.98 -10.89 -21.13
N SER A 178 -7.89 -11.57 -20.78
CA SER A 178 -6.62 -11.55 -21.53
C SER A 178 -6.78 -11.93 -23.01
N ASP A 179 -7.94 -12.43 -23.42
CA ASP A 179 -8.20 -12.94 -24.77
C ASP A 179 -8.71 -11.88 -25.76
N LEU A 180 -8.79 -10.60 -25.39
CA LEU A 180 -9.17 -9.50 -26.29
C LEU A 180 -8.09 -8.44 -26.52
N ARG A 181 -6.82 -8.70 -26.18
CA ARG A 181 -5.66 -7.87 -26.60
C ARG A 181 -4.98 -8.36 -27.88
N ARG A 182 -5.76 -8.93 -28.80
CA ARG A 182 -5.35 -9.14 -30.20
C ARG A 182 -6.45 -8.64 -31.12
N LEU A 183 -6.46 -7.32 -31.31
CA LEU A 183 -6.73 -6.67 -32.58
C LEU A 183 -5.68 -5.57 -32.72
#